data_AF-A0AAW5KC40-F1
#
_entry.id   AF-A0AAW5KC40-F1
#
_cell.length_a   1.000
_cell.length_b   1.000
_cell.length_c   1.000
_cell.angle_alpha   90.00
_cell.angle_beta   90.00
_cell.angle_gamma   90.00
#
_symmetry.space_group_name_H-M   'P 1'
#
loop_
_entity.id
_entity.type
_entity.pdbx_description
1 polymer ?
#
loop_
_entity_poly.entity_id
_entity_poly.type
_entity_poly.pdbx_seq_one_letter_code
_entity_poly.pdbx_strand_id
1 'polypeptide(L)' 'DDLKEYARAQYSDLAFTRGCAQYQYRPPFTRESLLYRDLFERYYPGQARMIKDFWMPNRAWEGCNVDDPS' A
#
# COMPACT_ATOMS: atom_id res chain seq x y z
N ASP A 1 13.35 -5.39 -1.99
CA ASP A 1 12.95 -6.78 -1.71
C ASP A 1 12.67 -7.07 -0.25
N ASP A 2 13.56 -6.72 0.70
CA ASP A 2 13.33 -6.99 2.14
C ASP A 2 11.98 -6.49 2.67
N LEU A 3 11.52 -5.32 2.22
CA LEU A 3 10.24 -4.76 2.65
C LEU A 3 9.04 -5.53 2.08
N LYS A 4 9.13 -6.01 0.83
CA LYS A 4 8.13 -6.88 0.21
C LYS A 4 8.01 -8.20 0.94
N GLU A 5 9.15 -8.78 1.31
CA GLU A 5 9.20 -10.03 2.07
C GLU A 5 8.63 -9.83 3.48
N TYR A 6 9.00 -8.75 4.15
CA TYR A 6 8.42 -8.39 5.44
C TYR A 6 6.90 -8.22 5.35
N ALA A 7 6.40 -7.48 4.37
CA ALA A 7 4.97 -7.32 4.15
C ALA A 7 4.28 -8.66 3.82
N ARG A 8 4.92 -9.55 3.06
CA ARG A 8 4.42 -10.90 2.80
C ARG A 8 4.36 -11.77 4.06
N ALA A 9 5.36 -11.68 4.93
CA ALA A 9 5.35 -12.38 6.21
C ALA A 9 4.27 -11.81 7.16
N GLN A 10 3.99 -10.52 7.07
CA GLN A 10 3.06 -9.84 7.96
C GLN A 10 1.58 -10.08 7.61
N TYR A 11 1.26 -10.25 6.33
CA TYR A 11 -0.12 -10.45 5.85
C TYR A 11 -0.30 -11.79 5.13
N SER A 12 -1.03 -12.71 5.77
CA SER A 12 -1.61 -13.87 5.07
C SER A 12 -2.58 -13.43 3.98
N ASP A 13 -2.90 -14.30 3.02
CA ASP A 13 -3.79 -13.97 1.90
C ASP A 13 -5.17 -13.46 2.38
N LEU A 14 -5.69 -14.08 3.43
CA LEU A 14 -6.96 -13.67 4.04
C LEU A 14 -6.84 -12.32 4.76
N ALA A 15 -5.75 -12.11 5.50
CA ALA A 15 -5.49 -10.85 6.21
C ALA A 15 -5.30 -9.70 5.21
N PHE A 16 -4.59 -9.95 4.12
CA PHE A 16 -4.40 -9.00 3.03
C PHE A 16 -5.75 -8.62 2.39
N THR A 17 -6.55 -9.60 1.99
CA THR A 17 -7.86 -9.35 1.35
C THR A 17 -8.79 -8.52 2.27
N ARG A 18 -8.86 -8.88 3.56
CA ARG A 18 -9.66 -8.14 4.55
C ARG A 18 -9.09 -6.75 4.84
N GLY A 19 -7.76 -6.63 4.95
CA GLY A 19 -7.04 -5.39 5.19
C GLY A 19 -7.12 -4.40 4.02
N CYS A 20 -7.25 -4.88 2.79
CA CYS A 20 -7.56 -4.00 1.66
C CYS A 20 -9.02 -3.53 1.70
N ALA A 21 -9.95 -4.43 2.04
CA ALA A 21 -11.38 -4.14 2.04
C ALA A 21 -11.84 -3.13 3.12
N GLN A 22 -11.07 -2.96 4.20
CA GLN A 22 -11.36 -1.92 5.22
C GLN A 22 -11.16 -0.49 4.69
N TYR A 23 -10.41 -0.31 3.59
CA TYR A 23 -10.08 1.01 3.06
C TYR A 23 -10.90 1.35 1.81
N GLN A 24 -11.96 2.14 1.98
CA GLN A 24 -12.80 2.56 0.85
C GLN A 24 -12.10 3.58 -0.07
N TYR A 25 -11.32 4.51 0.50
CA TYR A 25 -10.57 5.48 -0.29
C TYR A 25 -9.21 4.91 -0.66
N ARG A 26 -9.03 4.62 -1.95
CA ARG A 26 -7.78 4.11 -2.55
C ARG A 26 -7.26 2.88 -1.81
N PRO A 27 -8.00 1.75 -1.92
CA PRO A 27 -7.63 0.52 -1.25
C PRO A 27 -6.24 0.06 -1.71
N PRO A 28 -5.37 -0.36 -0.79
CA PRO A 28 -4.13 -1.05 -1.11
C PRO A 28 -4.37 -2.24 -2.04
N PHE A 29 -3.43 -2.52 -2.94
CA PHE A 29 -3.52 -3.63 -3.90
C PHE A 29 -2.26 -4.52 -3.93
N THR A 30 -1.21 -4.15 -3.18
CA THR A 30 -0.09 -5.01 -2.82
C THR A 30 0.07 -5.07 -1.30
N ARG A 31 0.66 -6.14 -0.76
CA ARG A 31 0.89 -6.27 0.70
C ARG A 31 1.76 -5.14 1.25
N GLU A 32 2.72 -4.66 0.46
CA GLU A 32 3.55 -3.50 0.83
C GLU A 32 2.72 -2.22 0.90
N SER A 33 1.85 -1.97 -0.09
CA SER A 33 0.93 -0.83 -0.02
C SER A 33 -0.03 -0.91 1.17
N LEU A 34 -0.41 -2.13 1.59
CA LEU A 34 -1.24 -2.34 2.80
C LEU A 34 -0.45 -2.00 4.06
N LEU A 35 0.81 -2.43 4.13
CA LEU A 35 1.73 -2.06 5.21
C LEU A 35 1.85 -0.54 5.36
N TYR A 36 2.09 0.16 4.25
CA TYR A 36 2.16 1.63 4.28
C TYR A 36 0.85 2.27 4.68
N ARG A 37 -0.29 1.73 4.22
CA ARG A 37 -1.60 2.27 4.59
C ARG A 37 -1.90 2.09 6.08
N ASP A 38 -1.62 0.91 6.63
CA ASP A 38 -1.80 0.63 8.05
C ASP A 38 -0.92 1.55 8.92
N LEU A 39 0.34 1.74 8.52
CA LEU A 39 1.25 2.69 9.19
C LEU A 39 0.74 4.13 9.06
N PHE A 40 0.32 4.55 7.87
CA PHE A 40 -0.21 5.89 7.64
C PHE A 40 -1.41 6.18 8.54
N GLU A 41 -2.40 5.30 8.59
CA GLU A 41 -3.60 5.49 9.42
C GLU A 41 -3.29 5.45 10.92
N ARG A 42 -2.26 4.71 11.34
CA ARG A 42 -1.79 4.70 12.73
C ARG A 42 -1.28 6.07 13.17
N TYR A 43 -0.58 6.79 12.30
CA TYR A 43 0.02 8.10 12.62
C TYR A 43 -0.83 9.29 12.18
N TYR A 44 -1.66 9.12 11.14
CA TYR A 44 -2.48 10.17 10.51
C TYR A 44 -3.94 9.68 10.33
N PRO A 45 -4.64 9.36 11.43
CA PRO A 45 -5.96 8.75 11.36
C PRO A 45 -6.95 9.65 10.62
N GLY A 46 -7.65 9.08 9.63
CA GLY A 46 -8.67 9.79 8.86
C GLY A 46 -8.13 10.79 7.83
N GLN A 47 -6.81 10.88 7.65
CA GLN A 47 -6.18 11.79 6.69
C GLN A 47 -5.88 11.14 5.34
N ALA A 48 -6.55 10.02 5.02
CA ALA A 48 -6.34 9.29 3.78
C ALA A 48 -6.41 10.15 2.51
N ARG A 49 -7.14 11.28 2.54
CA ARG A 49 -7.21 12.27 1.45
C ARG A 49 -5.87 12.92 1.09
N MET A 50 -4.86 12.86 1.97
CA MET A 50 -3.49 13.30 1.68
C MET A 50 -2.80 12.41 0.65
N ILE A 51 -3.21 11.15 0.55
CA ILE A 51 -2.69 10.22 -0.44
C ILE A 51 -3.21 10.71 -1.80
N LYS A 52 -2.30 11.26 -2.63
CA LYS A 52 -2.58 11.94 -3.92
C LYS A 52 -2.53 11.04 -5.14
N ASP A 53 -1.73 9.99 -5.10
CA ASP A 53 -1.88 8.77 -5.89
C ASP A 53 -1.48 7.57 -5.00
N PHE A 54 -1.61 6.34 -5.48
CA PHE A 54 -0.99 5.19 -4.81
C PHE A 54 0.48 5.50 -4.50
N TRP A 55 1.06 4.86 -3.47
CA TRP A 55 2.48 5.00 -3.09
C TRP A 55 3.44 4.43 -4.16
N MET A 56 3.08 4.56 -5.44
CA MET A 56 3.83 4.13 -6.60
C MET A 56 4.65 5.31 -7.13
N PRO A 57 5.82 5.06 -7.72
CA PRO A 57 6.48 6.07 -8.53
C PRO A 57 5.57 6.50 -9.70
N ASN A 58 5.76 7.73 -10.16
CA ASN A 58 4.94 8.28 -11.23
C ASN A 58 5.15 7.47 -12.52
N ARG A 59 4.08 6.81 -13.00
CA ARG A 59 4.10 5.99 -14.23
C ARG A 59 4.47 6.78 -15.49
N ALA A 60 4.35 8.10 -15.47
CA ALA A 60 4.75 8.97 -16.57
C ALA A 60 6.28 9.15 -16.67
N TRP A 61 7.06 8.69 -15.68
CA TRP A 61 8.52 8.75 -15.74
C TRP A 61 9.07 7.60 -16.55
N GLU A 62 10.04 7.90 -17.41
CA GLU A 62 10.73 6.92 -18.24
C GLU A 62 11.41 5.86 -17.35
N GLY A 63 11.07 4.59 -17.53
CA GLY A 63 11.55 3.48 -16.70
C GLY A 63 10.73 3.19 -15.42
N CYS A 64 9.68 3.95 -15.10
CA CYS A 64 8.83 3.72 -13.92
C CYS A 64 7.51 3.00 -14.24
N ASN A 65 7.59 1.86 -14.95
CA ASN A 65 6.44 0.97 -15.13
C ASN A 65 6.50 -0.18 -14.11
N VAL A 66 6.29 0.15 -12.84
CA VAL A 66 6.30 -0.82 -11.74
C VAL A 66 4.88 -1.06 -11.23
N ASP A 67 4.61 -2.28 -10.77
CA ASP A 67 3.33 -2.69 -10.19
C ASP A 67 3.35 -2.70 -8.65
N ASP A 68 4.46 -2.29 -8.04
CA ASP A 68 4.63 -2.20 -6.59
C ASP A 68 5.30 -0.87 -6.20
N PRO A 69 5.04 -0.32 -5.00
CA PRO A 69 5.67 0.89 -4.49
C PRO A 69 7.21 0.96 -4.54
N SER A 70 7.90 -0.18 -4.42
CA SER A 70 9.37 -0.26 -4.38
C SER A 70 9.98 -1.27 -5.35
#